data_AF-A0A5N8AEV6-F1
#
_entry.id   AF-A0A5N8AEV6-F1
#
_cell.length_a   1.000
_cell.length_b   1.000
_cell.length_c   1.000
_cell.angle_alpha   90.00
_cell.angle_beta   90.00
_cell.angle_gamma   90.00
#
_symmetry.space_group_name_H-M   'P 1'
#
loop_
_entity.id
_entity.type
_entity.pdbx_description
1 polymer ?
#
loop_
_entity_poly.entity_id
_entity_poly.type
_entity_poly.pdbx_seq_one_letter_code
_entity_poly.pdbx_strand_id
1 'polypeptide(L)' 'MIQAPETIRTNKTRVACDGSGDIPAALGHPRVFLEIDDKGYADCGYCDRRFVLIGGPADVVPDQSSEQNAATA' A
#
# COMPACT_ATOMS: atom_id res chain seq x y z
N MET A 1 14.56 12.41 2.42
CA MET A 1 13.18 12.16 2.87
C MET A 1 12.73 10.87 2.21
N ILE A 2 12.37 9.84 2.96
CA ILE A 2 11.79 8.60 2.42
C ILE A 2 10.28 8.81 2.46
N GLN A 3 9.64 8.84 1.29
CA GLN A 3 8.19 8.96 1.20
C GLN A 3 7.55 7.71 1.83
N ALA A 4 6.50 7.90 2.62
CA ALA A 4 5.78 6.78 3.21
C ALA A 4 5.22 5.89 2.08
N PRO A 5 5.29 4.55 2.23
CA PRO A 5 4.79 3.63 1.23
C PRO A 5 3.30 3.87 0.97
N GLU A 6 2.92 3.88 -0.32
CA GLU A 6 1.52 3.98 -0.73
C GLU A 6 0.73 2.80 -0.14
N THR A 7 -0.29 3.10 0.66
CA THR A 7 -1.07 2.09 1.37
C THR A 7 -2.41 1.85 0.69
N ILE A 8 -2.66 0.59 0.30
CA ILE A 8 -3.88 0.12 -0.35
C ILE A 8 -4.64 -0.79 0.60
N ARG A 9 -5.92 -0.52 0.84
CA ARG A 9 -6.77 -1.38 1.67
C ARG A 9 -7.48 -2.42 0.83
N THR A 10 -7.49 -3.65 1.30
CA THR A 10 -8.11 -4.80 0.63
C THR A 10 -8.98 -5.59 1.61
N ASN A 11 -10.06 -6.19 1.09
CA ASN A 11 -10.89 -7.12 1.86
C ASN A 11 -10.44 -8.59 1.73
N LYS A 12 -9.35 -8.85 0.99
CA LYS A 12 -8.81 -10.19 0.75
C LYS A 12 -7.41 -10.31 1.32
N THR A 13 -7.12 -11.45 1.94
CA THR A 13 -5.77 -11.81 2.39
C THR A 13 -4.84 -12.14 1.24
N ARG A 14 -5.36 -12.55 0.08
CA ARG A 14 -4.59 -12.76 -1.15
C ARG A 14 -4.83 -11.63 -2.13
N VAL A 15 -3.76 -10.98 -2.55
CA VAL A 15 -3.80 -9.80 -3.42
C VAL A 15 -2.93 -10.02 -4.64
N ALA A 16 -3.41 -9.58 -5.80
CA ALA A 16 -2.57 -9.47 -6.99
C ALA A 16 -2.10 -8.02 -7.12
N CYS A 17 -0.79 -7.82 -7.23
CA CYS A 17 -0.20 -6.52 -7.54
C CYS A 17 0.39 -6.57 -8.95
N ASP A 18 -0.06 -5.69 -9.83
CA ASP A 18 0.38 -5.54 -11.22
C ASP A 18 1.25 -4.29 -11.43
N GLY A 19 1.67 -3.64 -10.33
CA GLY A 19 2.58 -2.49 -10.36
C GLY A 19 1.98 -1.23 -11.00
N SER A 20 0.69 -1.25 -11.33
CA SER A 20 0.04 -0.22 -12.10
C SER A 20 -1.29 0.10 -11.42
N GLY A 21 -1.33 1.19 -10.65
CA GLY A 21 -2.59 1.67 -10.10
C GLY A 21 -3.52 2.10 -11.23
N ASP A 22 -3.57 3.40 -11.50
CA ASP A 22 -4.40 3.97 -12.58
C ASP A 22 -3.67 4.08 -13.94
N ILE A 23 -2.40 3.68 -14.00
CA ILE A 23 -1.57 3.68 -15.21
C ILE A 23 -1.50 2.28 -15.83
N PRO A 24 -1.04 2.13 -17.08
CA PRO A 24 -0.90 0.82 -17.71
C PRO A 24 0.18 -0.04 -17.02
N ALA A 25 -0.10 -1.34 -16.86
CA ALA A 25 0.82 -2.39 -16.35
C ALA A 25 2.23 -2.40 -16.99
N ALA A 26 2.38 -1.80 -18.18
CA ALA A 26 3.63 -1.71 -18.91
C ALA A 26 4.73 -0.86 -18.24
N LEU A 27 4.38 0.05 -17.32
CA LEU A 27 5.36 0.88 -16.59
C LEU A 27 5.65 0.38 -15.16
N GLY A 28 4.95 -0.66 -14.72
CA GLY A 28 5.12 -1.24 -13.39
C GLY A 28 6.07 -2.44 -13.37
N HIS A 29 5.64 -3.50 -12.69
CA HIS A 29 6.33 -4.80 -12.59
C HIS A 29 5.39 -5.94 -13.03
N PRO A 30 5.91 -7.14 -13.33
CA PRO A 30 5.07 -8.30 -13.61
C PRO A 30 4.06 -8.56 -12.49
N ARG A 31 2.87 -9.07 -12.83
CA ARG A 31 1.87 -9.43 -11.81
C ARG A 31 2.46 -10.41 -10.79
N VAL A 32 2.41 -10.02 -9.52
CA VAL A 32 2.76 -10.87 -8.39
C VAL A 32 1.57 -11.07 -7.48
N PHE A 33 1.59 -12.18 -6.74
CA PHE A 33 0.57 -12.51 -5.76
C PHE A 33 1.18 -12.43 -4.36
N LEU A 34 0.56 -11.62 -3.51
CA LEU A 34 0.98 -11.38 -2.14
C LEU A 34 -0.04 -12.01 -1.19
N GLU A 35 0.45 -12.57 -0.09
CA GLU A 35 -0.38 -13.08 1.00
C GLU A 35 -0.16 -12.19 2.23
N ILE A 36 -1.25 -11.65 2.76
CA ILE A 36 -1.27 -10.86 3.99
C ILE A 36 -1.14 -11.81 5.18
N ASP A 37 -0.12 -11.56 5.99
CA ASP A 37 0.17 -12.34 7.20
C ASP A 37 -0.63 -11.84 8.41
N ASP A 38 -0.36 -12.43 9.59
CA ASP A 38 -1.03 -12.09 10.85
C ASP A 38 -0.78 -10.64 11.31
N LYS A 39 0.20 -9.93 10.73
CA LYS A 39 0.38 -8.49 10.98
C LYS A 39 -0.71 -7.67 10.29
N GLY A 40 -1.50 -8.27 9.40
CA GLY A 40 -2.60 -7.62 8.70
C GLY A 40 -2.17 -6.79 7.49
N TYR A 41 -0.91 -6.90 7.04
CA TYR A 41 -0.46 -6.29 5.79
C TYR A 41 0.57 -7.13 5.02
N ALA A 42 0.77 -6.81 3.75
CA ALA A 42 1.86 -7.32 2.92
C ALA A 42 2.47 -6.20 2.07
N ASP A 43 3.79 -6.17 1.95
CA ASP A 43 4.51 -5.20 1.14
C ASP A 43 4.90 -5.79 -0.22
N CYS A 44 4.69 -5.04 -1.29
CA CYS A 44 5.16 -5.41 -2.61
C CYS A 44 6.63 -5.02 -2.80
N GLY A 45 7.53 -5.99 -2.94
CA GLY A 45 8.97 -5.73 -3.12
C GLY A 45 9.40 -5.08 -4.44
N TYR A 46 8.45 -4.58 -5.25
CA TYR A 46 8.75 -3.92 -6.53
C TYR A 46 8.31 -2.45 -6.55
N CYS A 47 7.09 -2.17 -6.08
CA CYS A 47 6.52 -0.82 -6.07
C CYS A 47 6.38 -0.23 -4.66
N ASP A 48 6.89 -0.92 -3.63
CA ASP A 48 6.82 -0.56 -2.22
C ASP A 48 5.40 -0.28 -1.69
N ARG A 49 4.37 -0.71 -2.42
CA ARG A 49 2.97 -0.60 -1.99
C ARG A 49 2.70 -1.55 -0.84
N ARG A 50 2.01 -1.04 0.17
CA ARG A 50 1.54 -1.82 1.32
C ARG A 50 0.08 -2.15 1.17
N PHE A 51 -0.25 -3.44 1.16
CA PHE A 51 -1.63 -3.92 1.14
C PHE A 51 -2.07 -4.25 2.56
N VAL A 52 -3.09 -3.57 3.06
CA VAL A 52 -3.62 -3.73 4.43
C VAL A 52 -4.99 -4.41 4.37
N LEU A 53 -5.19 -5.43 5.22
CA LEU A 53 -6.48 -6.11 5.35
C LEU A 53 -7.46 -5.26 6.13
N ILE A 54 -8.62 -4.96 5.54
CA ILE A 54 -9.70 -4.18 6.18
C ILE A 54 -10.18 -4.91 7.44
N GLY A 55 -10.23 -4.19 8.56
CA GLY A 55 -10.56 -4.75 9.88
C GLY A 55 -9.47 -5.65 10.48
N GLY A 56 -8.32 -5.77 9.81
CA GLY A 56 -7.14 -6.47 10.32
C GLY A 56 -6.33 -5.59 11.29
N PRO A 57 -5.33 -6.17 11.97
CA PRO A 57 -4.54 -5.47 13.00
C PRO A 57 -3.73 -4.27 12.48
N ALA A 58 -3.51 -4.17 11.16
CA ALA A 58 -2.84 -3.04 10.52
C ALA A 58 -3.79 -1.99 9.91
N ASP A 59 -5.11 -2.19 9.95
CA ASP A 59 -6.11 -1.20 9.48
C ASP A 59 -6.33 -0.11 10.53
N VAL A 60 -5.24 0.54 10.93
CA VAL A 60 -5.28 1.75 11.75
C VAL A 60 -5.54 2.92 10.82
N VAL A 61 -6.55 3.74 11.10
CA VAL A 61 -6.78 4.97 10.35
C VAL A 61 -5.63 5.92 10.69
N PRO A 62 -4.69 6.20 9.76
CA PRO A 62 -3.70 7.22 10.04
C PRO A 62 -4.46 8.55 9.98
N ASP A 63 -4.50 9.27 11.09
CA ASP A 63 -4.97 10.65 11.12
C ASP A 63 -4.10 11.48 10.18
N GLN A 64 -4.55 11.70 8.94
CA GLN A 64 -3.83 12.45 7.90
C GLN A 64 -3.82 13.98 8.19
N SER A 65 -4.02 14.41 9.44
CA SER A 65 -4.22 15.82 9.80
C SER A 65 -2.93 16.57 10.16
N SER A 66 -1.80 15.88 10.38
CA SER A 66 -0.60 16.51 10.97
C SER A 66 0.57 16.82 10.03
N GLU A 67 0.67 16.25 8.82
CA GLU A 67 1.88 16.36 7.98
C GLU A 67 1.73 17.26 6.73
N GLN A 68 0.52 17.78 6.43
CA GLN A 68 0.27 18.57 5.22
C GLN A 68 0.56 20.08 5.35
N ASN A 69 0.98 20.59 6.52
CA ASN A 69 1.12 22.03 6.79
C ASN A 69 2.56 22.59 6.83
N ALA A 70 3.58 21.86 6.34
CA ALA A 70 4.98 22.30 6.39
C ALA A 70 5.55 22.85 5.05
N ALA A 71 4.73 23.00 4.00
CA ALA A 71 5.21 23.40 2.66
C ALA A 71 4.77 24.81 2.19
N THR A 72 4.53 25.74 3.11
CA THR A 72 4.38 27.17 2.81
C THR A 72 5.27 27.98 3.76
N ALA A 73 6.53 28.17 3.40
CA ALA A 73 7.41 29.20 3.96
C ALA A 73 8.45 29.61 2.90
#